data_AF-A0A0C3DVE1-F1
#
_entry.id   AF-A0A0C3DVE1-F1
#
_cell.length_a   1.000
_cell.length_b   1.000
_cell.length_c   1.000
_cell.angle_alpha   90.00
_cell.angle_beta   90.00
_cell.angle_gamma   90.00
#
_symmetry.space_group_name_H-M   'P 1'
#
loop_
_entity.id
_entity.type
_entity.pdbx_description
1 polymer ?
#
loop_
_entity_poly.entity_id
_entity_poly.type
_entity_poly.pdbx_seq_one_letter_code
_entity_poly.pdbx_strand_id
1 'polypeptide(L)'
;MTIFSCFRSKKSPHNHDLTHQPRLPPVLFPLQEYTAPIHLWAGAIQVLNAGECSDCRIRKISHCKATSSSSSADRHGYEFLLVHVRHPSGKDAIVRAERLSTSSSPFSTSNSSHTPAHGDPPHTIPTAHDRVSLSYDGTTDCLTRHVTSYAELLTLSFPKSSEAPSVAHLAALLVTLNTHGGPTGAAVVPGTGGTEQPSAWFAYSTVEVLKAIFGGKVKKSKGWVKAPYGGMEVDGADGVDALLRRYTRTWEDFSRKLGVGDRTPGQDSGDNSRSATSNSKPKLRERKKAKERAEMDAFADMLRTMNI
;
A
#
# COMPACT_ATOMS: atom_id res chain seq x y z
N MET A 1 -34.35 3.20 -71.06
CA MET A 1 -33.95 4.45 -70.37
C MET A 1 -32.75 4.08 -69.51
N THR A 2 -31.55 4.42 -69.99
CA THR A 2 -30.26 3.93 -69.49
C THR A 2 -29.44 5.15 -69.11
N ILE A 3 -28.92 5.23 -67.88
CA ILE A 3 -28.02 6.31 -67.45
C ILE A 3 -26.77 5.71 -66.80
N PHE A 4 -25.64 6.29 -67.22
CA PHE A 4 -24.25 5.96 -66.98
C PHE A 4 -23.73 6.25 -65.55
N SER A 5 -22.84 5.38 -65.09
CA SER A 5 -21.49 5.63 -64.51
C SER A 5 -21.22 6.90 -63.68
N CYS A 6 -20.65 6.69 -62.47
CA CYS A 6 -19.30 7.19 -62.17
C CYS A 6 -18.71 6.52 -60.91
N PHE A 7 -17.65 5.74 -61.11
CA PHE A 7 -16.68 5.36 -60.09
C PHE A 7 -15.95 6.60 -59.57
N ARG A 8 -15.90 6.79 -58.25
CA ARG A 8 -14.93 7.68 -57.61
C ARG A 8 -14.16 6.91 -56.54
N SER A 9 -13.02 6.39 -56.96
CA SER A 9 -11.93 5.97 -56.09
C SER A 9 -11.38 7.20 -55.37
N LYS A 10 -11.35 7.16 -54.03
CA LYS A 10 -10.53 8.06 -53.21
C LYS A 10 -9.57 7.19 -52.38
N LYS A 11 -8.29 7.25 -52.71
CA LYS A 11 -7.20 6.79 -51.85
C LYS A 11 -6.89 7.89 -50.81
N SER A 12 -6.75 7.46 -49.55
CA SER A 12 -5.85 7.87 -48.42
C SER A 12 -5.46 9.35 -48.23
N PRO A 13 -5.26 9.88 -47.00
CA PRO A 13 -4.58 9.18 -45.89
C PRO A 13 -5.04 9.54 -44.46
N HIS A 14 -5.30 8.54 -43.63
CA HIS A 14 -5.01 8.67 -42.20
C HIS A 14 -4.28 7.40 -41.75
N ASN A 15 -2.97 7.42 -41.94
CA ASN A 15 -2.08 6.80 -40.97
C ASN A 15 -2.30 7.56 -39.66
N HIS A 16 -3.27 7.12 -38.86
CA HIS A 16 -3.21 7.39 -37.44
C HIS A 16 -1.96 6.69 -36.95
N ASP A 17 -1.03 7.52 -36.53
CA ASP A 17 0.14 7.17 -35.75
C ASP A 17 -0.30 6.22 -34.62
N LEU A 18 -0.11 4.91 -34.83
CA LEU A 18 -0.36 3.86 -33.83
C LEU A 18 0.77 3.78 -32.80
N THR A 19 1.66 4.78 -32.79
CA THR A 19 2.73 4.85 -31.80
C THR A 19 2.19 5.46 -30.51
N HIS A 20 2.32 4.69 -29.43
CA HIS A 20 1.98 5.05 -28.04
C HIS A 20 0.51 4.99 -27.62
N GLN A 21 -0.17 3.84 -27.81
CA GLN A 21 -1.04 3.44 -26.69
C GLN A 21 -0.14 3.13 -25.49
N PRO A 22 -0.31 3.79 -24.33
CA PRO A 22 0.44 3.45 -23.14
C PRO A 22 0.19 1.98 -22.83
N ARG A 23 1.23 1.15 -22.92
CA ARG A 23 1.14 -0.22 -22.46
C ARG A 23 0.83 -0.17 -20.98
N LEU A 24 -0.23 -0.86 -20.57
CA LEU A 24 -0.62 -0.89 -19.17
C LEU A 24 0.45 -1.62 -18.36
N PRO A 25 0.75 -1.16 -17.13
CA PRO A 25 1.75 -1.81 -16.28
C PRO A 25 1.26 -3.22 -15.88
N PRO A 26 2.02 -4.29 -16.17
CA PRO A 26 1.60 -5.67 -15.88
C PRO A 26 1.36 -5.95 -14.39
N VAL A 27 2.01 -5.18 -13.52
CA VAL A 27 1.89 -5.26 -12.05
C VAL A 27 0.59 -4.65 -11.51
N LEU A 28 -0.26 -4.11 -12.39
CA LEU A 28 -1.63 -3.67 -12.12
C LEU A 28 -2.64 -4.28 -13.09
N PHE A 29 -2.21 -4.59 -14.32
CA PHE A 29 -3.03 -5.14 -15.40
C PHE A 29 -2.38 -6.42 -15.94
N PRO A 30 -2.38 -7.51 -15.16
CA PRO A 30 -1.81 -8.77 -15.63
C PRO A 30 -2.68 -9.37 -16.73
N LEU A 31 -2.06 -10.11 -17.66
CA LEU A 31 -2.77 -10.82 -18.73
C LEU A 31 -3.38 -12.15 -18.26
N GLN A 32 -2.96 -12.63 -17.09
CA GLN A 32 -3.35 -13.90 -16.50
C GLN A 32 -3.47 -13.74 -14.98
N GLU A 33 -3.89 -14.79 -14.30
CA GLU A 33 -3.97 -14.81 -12.84
C GLU A 33 -2.62 -14.42 -12.22
N TYR A 34 -2.67 -13.43 -11.33
CA TYR A 34 -1.50 -12.92 -10.63
C TYR A 34 -1.78 -12.91 -9.13
N THR A 35 -0.91 -13.57 -8.38
CA THR A 35 -0.86 -13.49 -6.92
C THR A 35 0.61 -13.45 -6.50
N ALA A 36 0.96 -12.52 -5.61
CA ALA A 36 2.32 -12.38 -5.10
C ALA A 36 2.33 -11.94 -3.62
N PRO A 37 3.39 -12.28 -2.87
CA PRO A 37 3.67 -11.66 -1.58
C PRO A 37 3.71 -10.13 -1.68
N ILE A 38 3.22 -9.44 -0.64
CA ILE A 38 3.13 -7.97 -0.65
C ILE A 38 4.48 -7.30 -0.93
N HIS A 39 5.56 -7.78 -0.32
CA HIS A 39 6.89 -7.19 -0.52
C HIS A 39 7.39 -7.31 -1.97
N LEU A 40 7.09 -8.43 -2.66
CA LEU A 40 7.45 -8.61 -4.08
C LEU A 40 6.61 -7.70 -4.98
N TRP A 41 5.30 -7.66 -4.75
CA TRP A 41 4.42 -6.76 -5.49
C TRP A 41 4.80 -5.29 -5.28
N ALA A 42 5.05 -4.89 -4.03
CA ALA A 42 5.48 -3.55 -3.68
C ALA A 42 6.83 -3.17 -4.31
N GLY A 43 7.79 -4.11 -4.35
CA GLY A 43 9.05 -3.93 -5.08
C GLY A 43 8.83 -3.73 -6.58
N ALA A 44 7.92 -4.48 -7.19
CA ALA A 44 7.58 -4.31 -8.61
C ALA A 44 6.93 -2.94 -8.89
N ILE A 45 6.12 -2.43 -7.95
CA ILE A 45 5.54 -1.08 -7.99
C ILE A 45 6.62 0.00 -7.87
N GLN A 46 7.72 -0.23 -7.13
CA GLN A 46 8.85 0.71 -7.03
C GLN A 46 9.65 0.85 -8.32
N VAL A 47 9.68 -0.20 -9.15
CA VAL A 47 10.44 -0.23 -10.41
C VAL A 47 9.63 0.35 -11.58
N LEU A 48 8.31 0.55 -11.41
CA LEU A 48 7.52 1.27 -12.39
C LEU A 48 8.04 2.70 -12.57
N ASN A 49 7.92 3.21 -13.80
CA ASN A 49 8.20 4.62 -14.07
C ASN A 49 7.40 5.50 -13.10
N ALA A 50 8.06 6.50 -12.50
CA ALA A 50 7.45 7.33 -11.46
C ALA A 50 6.05 7.85 -11.84
N GLY A 51 5.86 8.26 -13.11
CA GLY A 51 4.57 8.71 -13.64
C GLY A 51 3.50 7.61 -13.72
N GLU A 52 3.86 6.40 -14.15
CA GLU A 52 2.90 5.28 -14.24
C GLU A 52 2.36 4.89 -12.86
N CYS A 53 3.20 5.00 -11.82
CA CYS A 53 2.85 4.64 -10.46
C CYS A 53 2.15 5.78 -9.69
N SER A 54 2.60 7.03 -9.85
CA SER A 54 2.00 8.20 -9.20
C SER A 54 0.62 8.53 -9.74
N ASP A 55 0.35 8.18 -10.99
CA ASP A 55 -0.87 8.62 -11.68
C ASP A 55 -1.98 7.55 -11.61
N CYS A 56 -1.66 6.33 -11.20
CA CYS A 56 -2.63 5.31 -10.83
C CYS A 56 -3.22 5.63 -9.45
N ARG A 57 -4.47 6.09 -9.42
CA ARG A 57 -5.14 6.61 -8.21
C ARG A 57 -6.20 5.66 -7.68
N ILE A 58 -6.26 5.50 -6.37
CA ILE A 58 -7.24 4.67 -5.70
C ILE A 58 -8.57 5.41 -5.63
N ARG A 59 -9.64 4.79 -6.15
CA ARG A 59 -10.99 5.37 -6.15
C ARG A 59 -11.81 4.91 -4.96
N LYS A 60 -11.66 3.64 -4.60
CA LYS A 60 -12.45 2.97 -3.56
C LYS A 60 -11.64 1.82 -2.96
N ILE A 61 -11.75 1.65 -1.64
CA ILE A 61 -11.27 0.49 -0.91
C ILE A 61 -12.46 -0.08 -0.13
N SER A 62 -12.78 -1.34 -0.37
CA SER A 62 -13.74 -2.11 0.41
C SER A 62 -13.00 -3.05 1.34
N HIS A 63 -13.30 -2.97 2.63
CA HIS A 63 -13.01 -3.99 3.61
C HIS A 63 -14.15 -5.01 3.59
N CYS A 64 -13.82 -6.23 3.20
CA CYS A 64 -14.76 -7.32 2.99
C CYS A 64 -14.53 -8.44 4.02
N LYS A 65 -15.60 -9.13 4.38
CA LYS A 65 -15.58 -10.36 5.19
C LYS A 65 -16.24 -11.50 4.43
N ALA A 66 -15.55 -12.62 4.29
CA ALA A 66 -16.15 -13.84 3.76
C ALA A 66 -17.26 -14.33 4.70
N THR A 67 -18.46 -14.56 4.17
CA THR A 67 -19.66 -14.97 4.94
C THR A 67 -20.04 -16.43 4.73
N SER A 68 -19.55 -17.04 3.65
CA SER A 68 -19.56 -18.48 3.46
C SER A 68 -18.33 -18.91 2.66
N SER A 69 -17.65 -19.95 3.14
CA SER A 69 -16.61 -20.64 2.40
C SER A 69 -17.10 -22.06 2.09
N SER A 70 -16.80 -22.54 0.88
CA SER A 70 -17.11 -23.92 0.47
C SER A 70 -16.19 -24.95 1.13
N SER A 71 -15.09 -24.52 1.75
CA SER A 71 -14.12 -25.38 2.43
C SER A 71 -14.47 -25.47 3.93
N SER A 72 -14.51 -26.69 4.47
CA SER A 72 -14.72 -26.92 5.91
C SER A 72 -13.57 -26.38 6.79
N ALA A 73 -12.42 -26.05 6.18
CA ALA A 73 -11.25 -25.49 6.83
C ALA A 73 -11.34 -23.96 7.05
N ASP A 74 -12.18 -23.24 6.30
CA ASP A 74 -12.34 -21.78 6.40
C ASP A 74 -13.68 -21.38 7.05
N ARG A 75 -14.17 -22.19 8.02
CA ARG A 75 -15.43 -21.92 8.76
C ARG A 75 -15.44 -20.59 9.53
N HIS A 76 -14.28 -19.96 9.68
CA HIS A 76 -14.11 -18.68 10.32
C HIS A 76 -13.83 -17.65 9.22
N GLY A 77 -14.85 -16.88 8.86
CA GLY A 77 -14.80 -15.95 7.74
C GLY A 77 -13.62 -14.99 7.85
N TYR A 78 -12.66 -15.12 6.94
CA TYR A 78 -11.51 -14.23 6.87
C TYR A 78 -11.89 -12.89 6.23
N GLU A 79 -11.08 -11.87 6.53
CA GLU A 79 -11.30 -10.51 6.04
C GLU A 79 -10.22 -10.11 5.02
N PHE A 80 -10.61 -9.35 4.02
CA PHE A 80 -9.73 -8.94 2.92
C PHE A 80 -10.12 -7.57 2.40
N LEU A 81 -9.26 -6.99 1.58
CA LEU A 81 -9.49 -5.71 0.91
C LEU A 81 -9.76 -5.94 -0.58
N LEU A 82 -10.70 -5.20 -1.13
CA LEU A 82 -10.84 -4.97 -2.57
C LEU A 82 -10.53 -3.50 -2.84
N VAL A 83 -9.50 -3.24 -3.63
CA VAL A 83 -9.03 -1.90 -3.95
C VAL A 83 -9.24 -1.64 -5.44
N HIS A 84 -10.03 -0.61 -5.75
CA HIS A 84 -10.29 -0.16 -7.10
C HIS A 84 -9.35 0.99 -7.45
N VAL A 85 -8.52 0.79 -8.47
CA VAL A 85 -7.50 1.72 -8.95
C VAL A 85 -7.87 2.18 -10.35
N ARG A 86 -7.81 3.49 -10.60
CA ARG A 86 -8.00 4.07 -11.93
C ARG A 86 -6.64 4.45 -12.52
N HIS A 87 -6.32 3.88 -13.67
CA HIS A 87 -5.16 4.26 -14.48
C HIS A 87 -5.47 5.53 -15.30
N PRO A 88 -4.47 6.38 -15.62
CA PRO A 88 -4.67 7.61 -16.40
C PRO A 88 -5.32 7.39 -17.77
N SER A 89 -5.14 6.22 -18.37
CA SER A 89 -5.83 5.84 -19.62
C SER A 89 -7.34 5.62 -19.46
N GLY A 90 -7.89 5.79 -18.25
CA GLY A 90 -9.30 5.54 -17.94
C GLY A 90 -9.64 4.10 -17.58
N LYS A 91 -8.68 3.16 -17.65
CA LYS A 91 -8.91 1.75 -17.30
C LYS A 91 -8.88 1.53 -15.78
N ASP A 92 -9.71 0.60 -15.31
CA ASP A 92 -9.79 0.21 -13.90
C ASP A 92 -8.99 -1.08 -13.65
N ALA A 93 -8.20 -1.09 -12.58
CA ALA A 93 -7.58 -2.28 -12.01
C ALA A 93 -8.21 -2.57 -10.65
N ILE A 94 -8.27 -3.86 -10.30
CA ILE A 94 -8.77 -4.32 -9.00
C ILE A 94 -7.68 -5.14 -8.32
N VAL A 95 -7.34 -4.74 -7.10
CA VAL A 95 -6.36 -5.39 -6.25
C VAL A 95 -7.09 -6.01 -5.07
N ARG A 96 -6.91 -7.31 -4.86
CA ARG A 96 -7.32 -7.99 -3.62
C ARG A 96 -6.10 -8.14 -2.72
N ALA A 97 -6.15 -7.57 -1.53
CA ALA A 97 -5.07 -7.69 -0.55
C ALA A 97 -5.59 -8.39 0.71
N GLU A 98 -4.85 -9.37 1.22
CA GLU A 98 -5.27 -10.12 2.40
C GLU A 98 -4.07 -10.61 3.21
N ARG A 99 -4.32 -10.85 4.50
CA ARG A 99 -3.41 -11.48 5.44
C ARG A 99 -3.88 -12.90 5.72
N LEU A 100 -3.10 -13.89 5.32
CA LEU A 100 -3.39 -15.30 5.62
C LEU A 100 -2.79 -15.72 6.97
N SER A 101 -3.53 -16.56 7.70
CA SER A 101 -2.99 -17.26 8.87
C SER A 101 -2.04 -18.38 8.42
N THR A 102 -1.00 -18.66 9.19
CA THR A 102 0.08 -19.61 8.87
C THR A 102 -0.40 -21.04 8.57
N SER A 103 -1.59 -21.44 9.03
CA SER A 103 -2.17 -22.76 8.76
C SER A 103 -2.74 -22.93 7.35
N SER A 104 -2.99 -21.85 6.60
CA SER A 104 -3.60 -21.91 5.26
C SER A 104 -2.65 -21.50 4.12
N SER A 105 -1.36 -21.33 4.42
CA SER A 105 -0.36 -20.98 3.40
C SER A 105 0.07 -22.22 2.60
N PRO A 106 -0.13 -22.26 1.27
CA PRO A 106 0.47 -23.28 0.41
C PRO A 106 2.00 -23.13 0.29
N PHE A 107 2.58 -22.08 0.87
CA PHE A 107 4.01 -21.80 0.87
C PHE A 107 4.67 -22.07 2.24
N SER A 108 3.96 -22.68 3.19
CA SER A 108 4.56 -23.15 4.43
C SER A 108 5.54 -24.27 4.12
N THR A 109 6.82 -23.91 4.04
CA THR A 109 7.94 -24.84 3.94
C THR A 109 7.92 -25.76 5.16
N SER A 110 7.43 -26.97 4.94
CA SER A 110 7.73 -28.14 5.74
C SER A 110 9.24 -28.43 5.64
N ASN A 111 10.06 -27.76 6.44
CA ASN A 111 11.41 -28.23 6.69
C ASN A 111 11.34 -29.32 7.76
N SER A 112 11.39 -30.54 7.25
CA SER A 112 11.57 -31.79 7.96
C SER A 112 12.85 -31.77 8.81
N SER A 113 12.68 -32.11 10.09
CA SER A 113 13.57 -32.99 10.89
C SER A 113 15.08 -32.83 10.72
N HIS A 114 15.72 -32.11 11.64
CA HIS A 114 16.97 -32.52 12.32
C HIS A 114 17.09 -31.75 13.65
N THR A 115 17.14 -32.46 14.78
CA THR A 115 17.55 -31.96 16.11
C THR A 115 18.91 -32.57 16.47
N PRO A 116 19.62 -32.16 17.54
CA PRO A 116 19.75 -30.83 18.16
C PRO A 116 21.22 -30.48 18.49
N ALA A 117 21.62 -29.20 18.54
CA ALA A 117 22.75 -28.77 19.37
C ALA A 117 22.65 -27.29 19.75
N HIS A 118 22.84 -27.04 21.04
CA HIS A 118 22.78 -25.78 21.77
C HIS A 118 23.28 -24.53 21.02
N GLY A 119 22.46 -23.48 21.10
CA GLY A 119 22.74 -22.12 20.68
C GLY A 119 21.44 -21.51 20.18
N ASP A 120 20.90 -20.55 20.93
CA ASP A 120 19.57 -19.96 20.73
C ASP A 120 19.21 -19.77 19.24
N PRO A 121 18.06 -20.30 18.76
CA PRO A 121 17.63 -19.99 17.42
C PRO A 121 17.26 -18.50 17.36
N PRO A 122 17.60 -17.77 16.29
CA PRO A 122 17.07 -16.43 16.08
C PRO A 122 15.54 -16.53 16.14
N HIS A 123 14.88 -15.57 16.81
CA HIS A 123 13.43 -15.45 16.86
C HIS A 123 12.83 -15.32 15.44
N THR A 124 12.71 -16.42 14.72
CA THR A 124 11.95 -16.52 13.47
C THR A 124 10.52 -16.86 13.84
N ILE A 125 9.72 -15.83 14.10
CA ILE A 125 8.26 -15.96 14.15
C ILE A 125 7.78 -16.20 12.71
N PRO A 126 7.12 -17.34 12.38
CA PRO A 126 6.52 -17.53 11.07
C PRO A 126 5.34 -16.57 10.88
N THR A 127 5.48 -15.82 9.80
CA THR A 127 4.70 -14.70 9.26
C THR A 127 3.26 -15.06 8.88
N ALA A 128 2.32 -14.17 9.18
CA ALA A 128 1.12 -14.08 8.37
C ALA A 128 1.52 -13.72 6.92
N HIS A 129 1.20 -14.58 5.96
CA HIS A 129 1.64 -14.39 4.58
C HIS A 129 0.71 -13.40 3.89
N ASP A 130 1.05 -12.12 3.99
CA ASP A 130 0.28 -11.10 3.27
C ASP A 130 0.53 -11.22 1.77
N ARG A 131 -0.57 -11.24 1.02
CA ARG A 131 -0.55 -11.39 -0.43
C ARG A 131 -1.44 -10.37 -1.12
N VAL A 132 -1.08 -10.11 -2.37
CA VAL A 132 -1.85 -9.31 -3.31
C VAL A 132 -2.20 -10.18 -4.52
N SER A 133 -3.46 -10.19 -4.88
CA SER A 133 -3.97 -10.76 -6.13
C SER A 133 -4.51 -9.64 -7.02
N LEU A 134 -4.32 -9.75 -8.33
CA LEU A 134 -4.75 -8.73 -9.30
C LEU A 134 -5.76 -9.31 -10.29
N SER A 135 -6.79 -8.52 -10.58
CA SER A 135 -7.78 -8.89 -11.58
C SER A 135 -7.19 -8.77 -12.98
N TYR A 136 -7.28 -9.85 -13.77
CA TYR A 136 -6.84 -9.86 -15.16
C TYR A 136 -7.94 -9.43 -16.14
N ASP A 137 -9.21 -9.47 -15.71
CA ASP A 137 -10.39 -9.12 -16.52
C ASP A 137 -11.07 -7.82 -16.09
N GLY A 138 -10.55 -7.15 -15.06
CA GLY A 138 -11.11 -5.92 -14.50
C GLY A 138 -12.33 -6.14 -13.61
N THR A 139 -12.69 -7.39 -13.30
CA THR A 139 -13.81 -7.74 -12.43
C THR A 139 -13.34 -8.24 -11.07
N THR A 140 -14.22 -8.17 -10.06
CA THR A 140 -13.97 -8.79 -8.75
C THR A 140 -14.11 -10.31 -8.80
N ASP A 141 -14.84 -10.85 -9.78
CA ASP A 141 -15.26 -12.25 -9.81
C ASP A 141 -14.07 -13.20 -9.93
N CYS A 142 -13.07 -12.87 -10.74
CA CYS A 142 -11.84 -13.65 -10.83
C CYS A 142 -11.05 -13.65 -9.50
N LEU A 143 -11.15 -12.58 -8.70
CA LEU A 143 -10.48 -12.43 -7.40
C LEU A 143 -11.25 -13.09 -6.25
N THR A 144 -12.55 -13.29 -6.40
CA THR A 144 -13.43 -13.82 -5.34
C THR A 144 -14.09 -15.14 -5.71
N ARG A 145 -13.67 -15.82 -6.79
CA ARG A 145 -14.26 -17.08 -7.24
C ARG A 145 -14.25 -18.20 -6.21
N HIS A 146 -13.27 -18.20 -5.32
CA HIS A 146 -13.15 -19.14 -4.19
C HIS A 146 -13.93 -18.69 -2.95
N VAL A 147 -14.56 -17.52 -2.99
CA VAL A 147 -15.35 -16.94 -1.91
C VAL A 147 -16.82 -17.05 -2.29
N THR A 148 -17.52 -18.03 -1.71
CA THR A 148 -18.92 -18.30 -2.04
C THR A 148 -19.83 -17.11 -1.77
N SER A 149 -19.58 -16.38 -0.68
CA SER A 149 -20.21 -15.08 -0.41
C SER A 149 -19.34 -14.22 0.49
N TYR A 150 -19.46 -12.90 0.35
CA TYR A 150 -18.83 -11.95 1.26
C TYR A 150 -19.72 -10.72 1.49
N ALA A 151 -19.48 -10.02 2.59
CA ALA A 151 -20.09 -8.74 2.93
C ALA A 151 -19.04 -7.63 2.92
N GLU A 152 -19.36 -6.48 2.31
CA GLU A 152 -18.60 -5.25 2.54
C GLU A 152 -18.93 -4.72 3.94
N LEU A 153 -17.92 -4.61 4.82
CA LEU A 153 -18.06 -4.09 6.17
C LEU A 153 -17.91 -2.57 6.20
N LEU A 154 -16.84 -2.09 5.55
CA LEU A 154 -16.43 -0.70 5.54
C LEU A 154 -15.89 -0.34 4.15
N THR A 155 -16.36 0.77 3.60
CA THR A 155 -15.90 1.26 2.30
C THR A 155 -15.37 2.69 2.44
N LEU A 156 -14.14 2.91 2.01
CA LEU A 156 -13.51 4.22 1.90
C LEU A 156 -13.41 4.64 0.43
N SER A 157 -13.98 5.79 0.10
CA SER A 157 -14.02 6.30 -1.28
C SER A 157 -13.36 7.66 -1.41
N PHE A 158 -12.63 7.87 -2.51
CA PHE A 158 -11.93 9.10 -2.86
C PHE A 158 -12.58 9.72 -4.11
N PRO A 159 -13.62 10.56 -3.96
CA PRO A 159 -14.36 11.09 -5.10
C PRO A 159 -13.50 12.01 -5.98
N LYS A 160 -12.63 12.81 -5.36
CA LYS A 160 -11.70 13.71 -6.03
C LYS A 160 -10.36 13.01 -6.27
N SER A 161 -9.91 12.98 -7.52
CA SER A 161 -8.64 12.34 -7.89
C SER A 161 -7.43 13.02 -7.26
N SER A 162 -7.49 14.34 -7.03
CA SER A 162 -6.41 15.13 -6.41
C SER A 162 -6.14 14.77 -4.95
N GLU A 163 -7.15 14.24 -4.25
CA GLU A 163 -7.05 13.82 -2.84
C GLU A 163 -6.85 12.30 -2.72
N ALA A 164 -6.89 11.57 -3.84
CA ALA A 164 -6.81 10.12 -3.85
C ALA A 164 -5.35 9.65 -3.68
N PRO A 165 -5.09 8.69 -2.78
CA PRO A 165 -3.79 8.05 -2.70
C PRO A 165 -3.48 7.31 -4.02
N SER A 166 -2.22 7.35 -4.42
CA SER A 166 -1.72 6.52 -5.52
C SER A 166 -1.52 5.07 -5.07
N VAL A 167 -1.34 4.17 -6.03
CA VAL A 167 -1.01 2.77 -5.74
C VAL A 167 0.34 2.61 -5.03
N ALA A 168 1.27 3.56 -5.22
CA ALA A 168 2.52 3.63 -4.47
C ALA A 168 2.27 3.78 -2.96
N HIS A 169 1.36 4.69 -2.58
CA HIS A 169 1.03 4.93 -1.18
C HIS A 169 0.42 3.69 -0.53
N LEU A 170 -0.43 2.96 -1.27
CA LEU A 170 -0.93 1.67 -0.84
C LEU A 170 0.19 0.64 -0.67
N ALA A 171 1.07 0.49 -1.66
CA ALA A 171 2.19 -0.45 -1.58
C ALA A 171 3.08 -0.19 -0.35
N ALA A 172 3.42 1.06 -0.08
CA ALA A 172 4.20 1.43 1.11
C ALA A 172 3.45 1.12 2.42
N LEU A 173 2.15 1.37 2.48
CA LEU A 173 1.33 1.04 3.65
C LEU A 173 1.24 -0.47 3.87
N LEU A 174 1.00 -1.23 2.80
CA LEU A 174 0.93 -2.69 2.87
C LEU A 174 2.26 -3.30 3.32
N VAL A 175 3.41 -2.76 2.87
CA VAL A 175 4.73 -3.14 3.39
C VAL A 175 4.88 -2.80 4.87
N THR A 176 4.41 -1.61 5.28
CA THR A 176 4.43 -1.22 6.70
C THR A 176 3.66 -2.24 7.55
N LEU A 177 2.44 -2.58 7.14
CA LEU A 177 1.63 -3.58 7.84
C LEU A 177 2.25 -4.98 7.79
N ASN A 178 2.91 -5.36 6.70
CA ASN A 178 3.56 -6.66 6.55
C ASN A 178 4.70 -6.89 7.56
N THR A 179 5.41 -5.83 7.95
CA THR A 179 6.44 -5.91 8.99
C THR A 179 5.88 -6.04 10.42
N HIS A 180 4.56 -5.88 10.58
CA HIS A 180 3.87 -6.07 11.84
C HIS A 180 3.12 -7.40 11.85
N GLY A 181 3.37 -8.21 12.87
CA GLY A 181 2.65 -9.46 13.10
C GLY A 181 1.15 -9.27 13.39
N GLY A 182 0.69 -8.02 13.55
CA GLY A 182 -0.58 -7.72 14.18
C GLY A 182 -0.54 -8.07 15.68
N PRO A 183 -1.66 -7.92 16.39
CA PRO A 183 -1.76 -8.29 17.80
C PRO A 183 -1.37 -9.76 17.98
N THR A 184 -0.18 -9.96 18.52
CA THR A 184 0.49 -11.26 18.76
C THR A 184 0.18 -11.81 20.16
N GLY A 185 -0.71 -11.14 20.91
CA GLY A 185 -0.87 -11.31 22.35
C GLY A 185 -1.72 -12.48 22.83
N ALA A 186 -2.47 -13.16 21.97
CA ALA A 186 -3.18 -14.37 22.38
C ALA A 186 -2.54 -15.57 21.69
N ALA A 187 -1.82 -16.39 22.48
CA ALA A 187 -1.60 -17.77 22.12
C ALA A 187 -2.92 -18.31 21.59
N VAL A 188 -2.94 -18.70 20.30
CA VAL A 188 -4.09 -19.34 19.68
C VAL A 188 -4.39 -20.55 20.55
N VAL A 189 -5.38 -20.44 21.45
CA VAL A 189 -5.81 -21.59 22.24
C VAL A 189 -6.32 -22.59 21.22
N PRO A 190 -5.71 -23.77 21.10
CA PRO A 190 -6.17 -24.78 20.17
C PRO A 190 -7.63 -25.10 20.52
N GLY A 191 -8.56 -24.79 19.61
CA GLY A 191 -10.00 -24.99 19.82
C GLY A 191 -10.86 -23.71 19.85
N THR A 192 -10.27 -22.52 19.99
CA THR A 192 -10.99 -21.24 19.78
C THR A 192 -10.70 -20.73 18.36
N GLY A 193 -11.59 -21.02 17.42
CA GLY A 193 -11.42 -20.75 15.99
C GLY A 193 -11.31 -19.26 15.63
N GLY A 194 -10.10 -18.73 15.62
CA GLY A 194 -9.82 -17.30 15.45
C GLY A 194 -8.88 -16.95 14.29
N THR A 195 -9.13 -17.43 13.06
CA THR A 195 -8.45 -16.88 11.86
C THR A 195 -8.93 -15.47 11.51
N GLU A 196 -10.03 -15.02 12.13
CA GLU A 196 -10.61 -13.67 11.93
C GLU A 196 -9.64 -12.56 12.38
N GLN A 197 -8.81 -12.78 13.40
CA GLN A 197 -8.18 -11.67 14.12
C GLN A 197 -7.08 -10.94 13.33
N PRO A 198 -6.08 -11.62 12.71
CA PRO A 198 -5.02 -10.92 11.99
C PRO A 198 -5.52 -10.32 10.67
N SER A 199 -6.43 -11.01 9.98
CA SER A 199 -7.00 -10.57 8.70
C SER A 199 -7.92 -9.35 8.88
N ALA A 200 -8.73 -9.33 9.95
CA ALA A 200 -9.53 -8.18 10.31
C ALA A 200 -8.67 -6.96 10.68
N TRP A 201 -7.65 -7.15 11.53
CA TRP A 201 -6.72 -6.07 11.88
C TRP A 201 -6.04 -5.48 10.65
N PHE A 202 -5.54 -6.33 9.75
CA PHE A 202 -4.86 -5.90 8.54
C PHE A 202 -5.78 -5.04 7.64
N ALA A 203 -7.00 -5.53 7.37
CA ALA A 203 -7.93 -4.83 6.51
C ALA A 203 -8.42 -3.52 7.15
N TYR A 204 -8.81 -3.56 8.42
CA TYR A 204 -9.26 -2.37 9.16
C TYR A 204 -8.17 -1.30 9.25
N SER A 205 -6.96 -1.67 9.68
CA SER A 205 -5.82 -0.76 9.81
C SER A 205 -5.44 -0.12 8.49
N THR A 206 -5.51 -0.86 7.37
CA THR A 206 -5.29 -0.28 6.04
C THR A 206 -6.27 0.85 5.75
N VAL A 207 -7.57 0.63 6.00
CA VAL A 207 -8.62 1.63 5.73
C VAL A 207 -8.48 2.84 6.65
N GLU A 208 -8.30 2.64 7.95
CA GLU A 208 -8.21 3.76 8.90
C GLU A 208 -6.93 4.58 8.72
N VAL A 209 -5.78 3.95 8.42
CA VAL A 209 -4.53 4.67 8.15
C VAL A 209 -4.67 5.52 6.88
N LEU A 210 -5.20 4.96 5.78
CA LEU A 210 -5.41 5.74 4.55
C LEU A 210 -6.41 6.88 4.75
N LYS A 211 -7.47 6.65 5.52
CA LYS A 211 -8.43 7.68 5.88
C LYS A 211 -7.80 8.80 6.72
N ALA A 212 -6.93 8.46 7.66
CA ALA A 212 -6.25 9.46 8.49
C ALA A 212 -5.28 10.32 7.66
N ILE A 213 -4.61 9.76 6.67
CA ILE A 213 -3.63 10.48 5.83
C ILE A 213 -4.31 11.28 4.70
N PHE A 214 -5.24 10.64 3.98
CA PHE A 214 -5.82 11.17 2.73
C PHE A 214 -7.27 11.62 2.87
N GLY A 215 -7.88 11.46 4.05
CA GLY A 215 -9.30 11.74 4.26
C GLY A 215 -10.18 10.76 3.49
N GLY A 216 -11.16 11.28 2.75
CA GLY A 216 -12.10 10.48 1.97
C GLY A 216 -13.44 10.26 2.68
N LYS A 217 -14.36 9.61 1.96
CA LYS A 217 -15.74 9.36 2.43
C LYS A 217 -15.88 7.93 2.86
N VAL A 218 -16.28 7.73 4.12
CA VAL A 218 -16.52 6.42 4.71
C VAL A 218 -17.99 6.04 4.63
N LYS A 219 -18.28 4.85 4.13
CA LYS A 219 -19.60 4.22 4.17
C LYS A 219 -19.49 2.92 4.99
N LYS A 220 -20.26 2.83 6.08
CA LYS A 220 -20.38 1.62 6.90
C LYS A 220 -21.58 0.80 6.45
N SER A 221 -21.47 -0.52 6.51
CA SER A 221 -22.61 -1.41 6.27
C SER A 221 -23.64 -1.30 7.40
N LYS A 222 -24.94 -1.30 7.04
CA LYS A 222 -26.03 -1.28 8.02
C LYS A 222 -26.06 -2.65 8.71
N GLY A 223 -25.81 -2.67 10.03
CA GLY A 223 -25.82 -3.90 10.85
C GLY A 223 -24.45 -4.38 11.32
N TRP A 224 -23.36 -3.79 10.83
CA TRP A 224 -22.01 -4.13 11.30
C TRP A 224 -21.50 -3.04 12.24
N VAL A 225 -21.81 -3.21 13.54
CA VAL A 225 -21.23 -2.44 14.65
C VAL A 225 -20.29 -3.38 15.41
N LYS A 226 -19.26 -3.92 14.75
CA LYS A 226 -18.22 -4.67 15.47
C LYS A 226 -17.15 -3.68 15.93
N ALA A 227 -16.69 -3.84 17.17
CA ALA A 227 -15.50 -3.17 17.70
C ALA A 227 -14.32 -3.37 16.72
N PRO A 228 -13.34 -2.44 16.66
CA PRO A 228 -12.37 -2.31 15.55
C PRO A 228 -11.53 -3.56 15.22
N TYR A 229 -11.60 -4.62 16.03
CA TYR A 229 -10.90 -5.88 15.82
C TYR A 229 -11.72 -7.08 16.34
N GLY A 230 -13.05 -7.02 16.24
CA GLY A 230 -13.91 -8.02 16.86
C GLY A 230 -13.88 -8.02 18.40
N GLY A 231 -13.43 -6.91 19.01
CA GLY A 231 -13.28 -6.75 20.46
C GLY A 231 -11.88 -7.06 20.99
N MET A 232 -10.91 -7.33 20.12
CA MET A 232 -9.53 -7.62 20.50
C MET A 232 -8.79 -6.37 21.02
N GLU A 233 -7.98 -6.58 22.06
CA GLU A 233 -7.00 -5.61 22.54
C GLU A 233 -5.82 -5.57 21.55
N VAL A 234 -5.55 -4.38 21.04
CA VAL A 234 -4.44 -4.13 20.12
C VAL A 234 -3.36 -3.44 20.92
N ASP A 235 -2.14 -3.99 20.88
CA ASP A 235 -0.98 -3.33 21.45
C ASP A 235 -0.88 -1.91 20.89
N GLY A 236 -0.53 -0.93 21.72
CA GLY A 236 -0.30 0.44 21.29
C GLY A 236 0.70 0.53 20.12
N ALA A 237 1.63 -0.41 20.00
CA ALA A 237 2.56 -0.52 18.87
C ALA A 237 1.91 -0.88 17.52
N ASP A 238 0.75 -1.54 17.55
CA ASP A 238 -0.03 -1.99 16.39
C ASP A 238 -1.30 -1.16 16.16
N GLY A 239 -1.51 -0.12 16.98
CA GLY A 239 -2.58 0.85 16.82
C GLY A 239 -2.36 1.78 15.62
N VAL A 240 -3.45 2.40 15.16
CA VAL A 240 -3.47 3.28 13.98
C VAL A 240 -2.43 4.41 14.09
N ASP A 241 -2.28 5.04 15.27
CA ASP A 241 -1.30 6.12 15.48
C ASP A 241 0.16 5.66 15.38
N ALA A 242 0.46 4.43 15.82
CA ALA A 242 1.80 3.86 15.67
C ALA A 242 2.08 3.52 14.21
N LEU A 243 1.08 2.94 13.52
CA LEU A 243 1.15 2.65 12.09
C LEU A 243 1.32 3.92 11.24
N LEU A 244 0.67 5.03 11.59
CA LEU A 244 0.85 6.32 10.92
C LEU A 244 2.29 6.81 11.00
N ARG A 245 2.91 6.80 12.18
CA ARG A 245 4.31 7.22 12.37
C ARG A 245 5.28 6.35 11.58
N ARG A 246 5.02 5.05 11.48
CA ARG A 246 5.86 4.11 10.72
C ARG A 246 5.65 4.25 9.23
N TYR A 247 4.40 4.41 8.80
CA TYR A 247 4.05 4.67 7.41
C TYR A 247 4.85 5.85 6.85
N THR A 248 4.97 6.95 7.58
CA THR A 248 5.75 8.12 7.13
C THR A 248 7.19 7.73 6.78
N ARG A 249 7.87 6.98 7.65
CA ARG A 249 9.25 6.50 7.40
C ARG A 249 9.31 5.55 6.21
N THR A 250 8.41 4.57 6.16
CA THR A 250 8.35 3.62 5.04
C THR A 250 8.08 4.33 3.72
N TRP A 251 7.22 5.35 3.71
CA TRP A 251 6.89 6.14 2.53
C TRP A 251 8.06 6.99 2.04
N GLU A 252 8.81 7.61 2.95
CA GLU A 252 10.05 8.32 2.60
C GLU A 252 11.05 7.37 1.93
N ASP A 253 11.22 6.17 2.46
CA ASP A 253 12.12 5.16 1.88
C ASP A 253 11.60 4.66 0.52
N PHE A 254 10.29 4.44 0.41
CA PHE A 254 9.63 3.99 -0.81
C PHE A 254 9.72 5.03 -1.93
N SER A 255 9.50 6.30 -1.61
CA SER A 255 9.52 7.42 -2.56
C SER A 255 10.93 7.74 -3.06
N ARG A 256 11.98 7.55 -2.24
CA ARG A 256 13.38 7.62 -2.71
C ARG A 256 13.66 6.56 -3.77
N LYS A 257 13.19 5.33 -3.57
CA LYS A 257 13.38 4.21 -4.52
C LYS A 257 12.58 4.38 -5.81
N LEU A 258 11.43 5.06 -5.76
CA LEU A 258 10.64 5.43 -6.94
C LEU A 258 11.32 6.50 -7.83
N GLY A 259 12.44 7.08 -7.41
CA GLY A 259 13.06 8.22 -8.11
C GLY A 259 12.24 9.52 -8.00
N VAL A 260 11.33 9.61 -7.02
CA VAL A 260 10.57 10.83 -6.68
C VAL A 260 11.43 11.77 -5.82
N GLY A 261 12.45 11.22 -5.16
CA GLY A 261 13.50 11.98 -4.47
C GLY A 261 14.70 12.22 -5.38
N ASP A 262 14.88 13.47 -5.77
CA ASP A 262 16.11 14.04 -6.32
C ASP A 262 16.42 13.77 -7.81
N ARG A 263 15.61 14.39 -8.69
CA ARG A 263 16.14 14.88 -9.97
C ARG A 263 16.65 16.31 -9.75
N THR A 264 17.82 16.47 -9.15
CA THR A 264 18.61 17.67 -9.43
C THR A 264 18.96 17.63 -10.93
N PRO A 265 18.51 18.59 -11.75
CA PRO A 265 18.91 18.63 -13.15
C PRO A 265 20.35 19.13 -13.22
N GLY A 266 21.28 18.24 -13.50
CA GLY A 266 22.62 18.63 -13.94
C GLY A 266 23.74 17.77 -13.38
N GLN A 267 24.10 16.71 -14.10
CA GLN A 267 25.50 16.38 -14.40
C GLN A 267 25.56 15.20 -15.37
N ASP A 268 25.29 15.49 -16.64
CA ASP A 268 26.02 14.84 -17.72
C ASP A 268 27.02 15.87 -18.25
N SER A 269 28.30 15.50 -18.23
CA SER A 269 29.44 16.01 -19.01
C SER A 269 30.67 16.02 -18.11
N GLY A 270 31.61 15.13 -18.39
CA GLY A 270 32.96 15.26 -17.87
C GLY A 270 33.57 16.56 -18.39
N ASP A 271 34.28 17.28 -17.53
CA ASP A 271 35.60 17.75 -17.91
C ASP A 271 36.45 18.11 -16.70
N ASN A 272 37.73 17.89 -16.89
CA ASN A 272 38.79 17.96 -15.91
C ASN A 272 39.30 19.41 -15.86
N SER A 273 39.00 20.20 -14.82
CA SER A 273 39.75 21.45 -14.59
C SER A 273 39.72 21.90 -13.13
N ARG A 274 40.92 21.97 -12.55
CA ARG A 274 41.23 22.71 -11.33
C ARG A 274 40.87 24.19 -11.48
N SER A 275 40.19 24.79 -10.51
CA SER A 275 40.74 25.88 -9.66
C SER A 275 39.67 26.60 -8.82
N ALA A 276 40.05 26.83 -7.56
CA ALA A 276 39.85 28.04 -6.74
C ALA A 276 38.45 28.52 -6.29
N THR A 277 38.25 28.47 -4.95
CA THR A 277 37.56 29.46 -4.05
C THR A 277 36.05 29.72 -4.26
N SER A 278 35.19 30.01 -3.27
CA SER A 278 35.28 30.24 -1.82
C SER A 278 33.86 30.15 -1.19
N ASN A 279 33.80 29.93 0.13
CA ASN A 279 32.83 30.48 1.10
C ASN A 279 31.31 30.51 0.80
N SER A 280 30.54 29.65 1.48
CA SER A 280 29.18 29.97 1.96
C SER A 280 28.59 29.00 3.00
N LYS A 281 29.39 28.37 3.87
CA LYS A 281 28.89 27.42 4.89
C LYS A 281 29.07 27.74 6.40
N PRO A 282 29.29 28.99 6.88
CA PRO A 282 29.19 29.26 8.32
C PRO A 282 27.81 29.75 8.80
N LYS A 283 26.95 30.32 7.92
CA LYS A 283 25.77 31.09 8.35
C LYS A 283 24.60 30.28 8.95
N LEU A 284 24.45 28.99 8.66
CA LEU A 284 23.32 28.20 9.19
C LEU A 284 23.57 27.70 10.63
N ARG A 285 24.83 27.40 10.96
CA ARG A 285 25.19 26.85 12.27
C ARG A 285 25.22 27.93 13.35
N GLU A 286 25.63 29.15 13.00
CA GLU A 286 25.53 30.32 13.90
C GLU A 286 24.09 30.75 14.14
N ARG A 287 23.22 30.72 13.11
CA ARG A 287 21.78 31.00 13.28
C ARG A 287 21.09 30.03 14.23
N LYS A 288 21.45 28.74 14.19
CA LYS A 288 20.89 27.75 15.11
C LYS A 288 21.32 28.01 16.57
N LYS A 289 22.60 28.32 16.79
CA LYS A 289 23.12 28.67 18.13
C LYS A 289 22.55 29.98 18.68
N ALA A 290 22.35 30.99 17.83
CA ALA A 290 21.75 32.25 18.26
C ALA A 290 20.28 32.09 18.67
N LYS A 291 19.53 31.25 17.96
CA LYS A 291 18.13 30.96 18.30
C LYS A 291 18.00 30.21 19.64
N GLU A 292 18.83 29.20 19.84
CA GLU A 292 18.83 28.40 21.07
C GLU A 292 19.23 29.24 22.30
N ARG A 293 20.17 30.19 22.13
CA ARG A 293 20.54 31.13 23.19
C ARG A 293 19.42 32.12 23.53
N ALA A 294 18.72 32.64 22.52
CA ALA A 294 17.59 33.54 22.74
C ALA A 294 16.40 32.84 23.44
N GLU A 295 16.16 31.56 23.13
CA GLU A 295 15.13 30.75 23.81
C GLU A 295 15.50 30.48 25.28
N MET A 296 16.78 30.21 25.58
CA MET A 296 17.25 30.07 26.96
C MET A 296 17.18 31.38 27.76
N ASP A 297 17.57 32.51 27.17
CA ASP A 297 17.51 33.81 27.84
C ASP A 297 16.05 34.22 28.15
N ALA A 298 15.12 33.99 27.21
CA ALA A 298 13.70 34.23 27.43
C ALA A 298 13.11 33.35 28.55
N PHE A 299 13.56 32.10 28.66
CA PHE A 299 13.15 31.21 29.74
C PHE A 299 13.70 31.67 31.11
N ALA A 300 14.96 32.13 31.15
CA ALA A 300 15.55 32.68 32.37
C ALA A 300 14.82 33.95 32.86
N ASP A 301 14.42 34.83 31.94
CA ASP A 301 13.64 36.04 32.30
C ASP A 301 12.20 35.72 32.72
N MET A 302 11.59 34.68 32.16
CA MET A 302 10.30 34.15 32.67
C MET A 302 10.44 33.68 34.12
N LEU A 303 11.52 32.94 34.45
CA LEU A 303 11.73 32.48 35.82
C LEU A 303 11.97 33.64 36.80
N ARG A 304 12.68 34.69 36.38
CA ARG A 304 12.88 35.90 37.20
C ARG A 304 11.58 36.68 37.46
N THR A 305 10.67 36.70 36.49
CA THR A 305 9.38 37.40 36.64
C THR A 305 8.36 36.63 37.48
N MET A 306 8.55 35.32 37.67
CA MET A 306 7.69 34.50 38.53
C MET A 306 8.03 34.55 40.02
N ASN A 307 9.03 35.34 40.43
CA ASN A 307 9.37 35.65 41.83
C ASN A 307 9.37 34.41 42.76
N ILE A 308 10.09 33.37 42.33
CA ILE A 308 10.49 32.22 43.16
C ILE A 308 11.89 32.48 43.73
#